data_AF-A0A8J7DS93-F1
#
_entry.id   AF-A0A8J7DS93-F1
#
_cell.length_a   1.000
_cell.length_b   1.000
_cell.length_c   1.000
_cell.angle_alpha   90.00
_cell.angle_beta   90.00
_cell.angle_gamma   90.00
#
_symmetry.space_group_name_H-M   'P 1'
#
loop_
_entity.id
_entity.type
_entity.pdbx_description
1 polymer ?
#
loop_
_entity_poly.entity_id
_entity_poly.type
_entity_poly.pdbx_seq_one_letter_code
_entity_poly.pdbx_strand_id
1 'polypeptide(L)'
;MQTEFAFELPTGYLDATGQVHRQGVMRLARTIDEVEPMSDPRVQANPAYATVIILARVILALGALPDISPMVIEGLFAGDLNYLQNFYRKINGLVE
;
A
#
# COMPACT_ATOMS: atom_id res chain seq x y z
N MET A 1 -8.14 -17.17 -12.17
CA MET A 1 -8.58 -15.99 -11.41
C MET A 1 -7.36 -15.10 -11.24
N GLN A 2 -7.40 -13.84 -11.69
CA GLN A 2 -6.29 -12.91 -11.50
C GLN A 2 -6.33 -12.34 -10.08
N THR A 3 -5.23 -12.43 -9.36
CA THR A 3 -5.12 -11.98 -7.96
C THR A 3 -4.08 -10.89 -7.77
N GLU A 4 -3.34 -10.52 -8.80
CA GLU A 4 -2.25 -9.55 -8.78
C GLU A 4 -2.45 -8.52 -9.91
N PHE A 5 -2.18 -7.26 -9.60
CA PHE A 5 -2.45 -6.13 -10.46
C PHE A 5 -1.28 -5.16 -10.42
N ALA A 6 -0.76 -4.82 -11.60
CA ALA A 6 0.28 -3.81 -11.74
C ALA A 6 -0.29 -2.41 -11.53
N PHE A 7 0.49 -1.55 -10.90
CA PHE A 7 0.20 -0.12 -10.76
C PHE A 7 1.46 0.71 -11.04
N GLU A 8 1.25 2.00 -11.29
CA GLU A 8 2.33 2.97 -11.42
C GLU A 8 2.00 4.21 -10.58
N LEU A 9 2.86 4.53 -9.62
CA LEU A 9 2.72 5.72 -8.80
C LEU A 9 2.82 7.00 -9.66
N PRO A 10 1.88 7.96 -9.51
CA PRO A 10 1.94 9.25 -10.17
C PRO A 10 3.27 10.00 -9.98
N THR A 11 3.76 10.10 -8.74
CA THR A 11 5.04 10.79 -8.43
C THR A 11 6.15 9.77 -8.18
N GLY A 12 5.88 8.78 -7.34
CA GLY A 12 6.82 7.73 -6.97
C GLY A 12 7.33 7.87 -5.53
N TYR A 13 7.82 6.75 -5.01
CA TYR A 13 8.51 6.71 -3.73
C TYR A 13 9.98 7.09 -3.93
N LEU A 14 10.42 8.17 -3.27
CA LEU A 14 11.83 8.55 -3.21
C LEU A 14 12.50 7.86 -2.03
N ASP A 15 13.44 6.97 -2.30
CA ASP A 15 14.15 6.25 -1.25
C ASP A 15 15.29 7.11 -0.62
N ALA A 16 15.95 6.57 0.39
CA ALA A 16 17.06 7.24 1.06
C ALA A 16 18.32 7.42 0.18
N THR A 17 18.41 6.72 -0.95
CA THR A 17 19.53 6.81 -1.90
C THR A 17 19.27 7.81 -3.02
N GLY A 18 18.07 8.39 -3.08
CA GLY A 18 17.63 9.29 -4.13
C GLY A 18 17.05 8.58 -5.35
N GLN A 19 16.83 7.26 -5.29
CA GLN A 19 16.16 6.50 -6.33
C GLN A 19 14.64 6.65 -6.22
N VAL A 20 13.98 6.81 -7.38
CA VAL A 20 12.52 6.93 -7.46
C VAL A 20 11.92 5.60 -7.94
N HIS A 21 11.02 5.04 -7.13
CA HIS A 21 10.31 3.79 -7.40
C HIS A 21 8.86 4.08 -7.75
N ARG A 22 8.42 3.67 -8.95
CA ARG A 22 7.06 3.96 -9.44
C ARG A 22 6.23 2.73 -9.78
N GLN A 23 6.86 1.73 -10.39
CA GLN A 23 6.16 0.52 -10.83
C GLN A 23 6.01 -0.45 -9.67
N GLY A 24 4.81 -0.97 -9.45
CA GLY A 24 4.58 -1.94 -8.40
C GLY A 24 3.50 -2.95 -8.74
N VAL A 25 3.33 -3.92 -7.85
CA VAL A 25 2.32 -4.97 -7.95
C VAL A 25 1.56 -5.03 -6.63
N MET A 26 0.24 -5.02 -6.70
CA MET A 26 -0.64 -5.21 -5.55
C MET A 26 -1.47 -6.47 -5.76
N ARG A 27 -1.63 -7.27 -4.71
CA ARG A 27 -2.56 -8.41 -4.72
C ARG A 27 -3.93 -8.03 -4.16
N LEU A 28 -4.93 -8.84 -4.47
CA LEU A 28 -6.21 -8.81 -3.74
C LEU A 28 -5.96 -8.99 -2.24
N ALA A 29 -6.70 -8.22 -1.45
CA ALA A 29 -6.73 -8.35 -0.02
C ALA A 29 -7.50 -9.61 0.38
N ARG A 30 -7.03 -10.27 1.42
CA ARG A 30 -7.79 -11.29 2.13
C ARG A 30 -8.36 -10.65 3.39
N THR A 31 -9.39 -11.27 3.97
CA THR A 31 -9.98 -10.79 5.23
C THR A 31 -8.94 -10.63 6.35
N ILE A 32 -7.91 -11.46 6.39
CA ILE A 32 -6.84 -11.36 7.39
C ILE A 32 -6.03 -10.05 7.26
N ASP A 33 -5.88 -9.51 6.05
CA ASP A 33 -5.19 -8.24 5.81
C ASP A 33 -5.96 -7.05 6.40
N GLU A 34 -7.28 -7.17 6.55
CA GLU A 34 -8.17 -6.15 7.12
C GLU A 34 -8.30 -6.29 8.64
N VAL A 35 -8.29 -7.51 9.16
CA VAL A 35 -8.54 -7.79 10.58
C VAL A 35 -7.27 -7.68 11.43
N GLU A 36 -6.14 -8.25 10.98
CA GLU A 36 -4.90 -8.22 11.78
C GLU A 36 -4.40 -6.80 12.13
N PRO A 37 -4.48 -5.78 11.24
CA PRO A 37 -4.07 -4.42 11.58
C PRO A 37 -4.79 -3.82 12.78
N MET A 38 -6.01 -4.26 13.10
CA MET A 38 -6.80 -3.74 14.22
C MET A 38 -6.16 -4.00 15.59
N SER A 39 -5.25 -4.97 15.67
CA SER A 39 -4.48 -5.25 16.89
C SER A 39 -3.21 -4.40 17.02
N ASP A 40 -2.80 -3.67 15.98
CA ASP A 40 -1.62 -2.81 16.03
C ASP A 40 -1.89 -1.58 16.92
N PRO A 41 -1.04 -1.29 17.93
CA PRO A 41 -1.23 -0.15 18.82
C PRO A 41 -1.36 1.20 18.10
N ARG A 42 -0.71 1.37 16.93
CA ARG A 42 -0.80 2.59 16.12
C ARG A 42 -2.19 2.75 15.51
N VAL A 43 -2.84 1.65 15.13
CA VAL A 43 -4.23 1.64 14.63
C VAL A 43 -5.21 1.90 15.77
N GLN A 44 -4.98 1.34 16.95
CA GLN A 44 -5.80 1.62 18.13
C GLN A 44 -5.74 3.10 18.53
N ALA A 45 -4.56 3.71 18.45
CA ALA A 45 -4.38 5.14 18.69
C ALA A 45 -4.95 6.01 17.56
N ASN A 46 -4.83 5.57 16.32
CA ASN A 46 -5.32 6.27 15.13
C ASN A 46 -5.87 5.27 14.09
N PRO A 47 -7.20 5.08 14.02
CA PRO A 47 -7.81 4.14 13.07
C PRO A 47 -7.44 4.38 11.60
N ALA A 48 -7.11 5.63 11.23
CA ALA A 48 -6.70 5.96 9.85
C ALA A 48 -5.39 5.25 9.44
N TYR A 49 -4.56 4.88 10.41
CA TYR A 49 -3.29 4.18 10.19
C TYR A 49 -3.47 2.75 9.67
N ALA A 50 -4.68 2.17 9.77
CA ALA A 50 -4.98 0.86 9.20
C ALA A 50 -4.66 0.81 7.70
N THR A 51 -4.93 1.90 6.97
CA THR A 51 -4.63 2.02 5.54
C THR A 51 -3.15 1.78 5.24
N VAL A 52 -2.26 2.31 6.08
CA VAL A 52 -0.80 2.16 5.93
C VAL A 52 -0.40 0.69 6.06
N ILE A 53 -0.91 0.02 7.11
CA ILE A 53 -0.60 -1.39 7.38
C ILE A 53 -1.17 -2.31 6.30
N ILE A 54 -2.41 -2.06 5.86
CA ILE A 54 -3.05 -2.83 4.80
C ILE A 54 -2.24 -2.73 3.51
N LEU A 55 -1.93 -1.50 3.07
CA LEU A 55 -1.16 -1.27 1.84
C LEU A 55 0.22 -1.94 1.89
N ALA A 56 0.93 -1.84 3.02
CA ALA A 56 2.21 -2.52 3.22
C ALA A 56 2.12 -4.05 3.03
N ARG A 57 0.99 -4.66 3.44
CA ARG A 57 0.78 -6.12 3.36
C ARG A 57 0.35 -6.63 1.99
N VAL A 58 -0.31 -5.77 1.19
CA VAL A 58 -0.89 -6.19 -0.10
C VAL A 58 -0.05 -5.75 -1.31
N ILE A 59 0.88 -4.81 -1.14
CA ILE A 59 1.85 -4.46 -2.18
C ILE A 59 2.99 -5.48 -2.14
N LEU A 60 3.15 -6.23 -3.23
CA LEU A 60 4.16 -7.27 -3.37
C LEU A 60 5.51 -6.74 -3.84
N ALA A 61 5.51 -5.63 -4.58
CA ALA A 61 6.71 -5.01 -5.12
C ALA A 61 6.49 -3.53 -5.39
N LEU A 62 7.57 -2.74 -5.27
CA LEU A 62 7.66 -1.34 -5.70
C LEU A 62 9.08 -1.03 -6.15
N GLY A 63 9.29 -0.98 -7.46
CA GLY A 63 10.61 -0.86 -8.08
C GLY A 63 11.57 -1.95 -7.58
N ALA A 64 12.78 -1.55 -7.20
CA ALA A 64 13.81 -2.45 -6.68
C ALA A 64 13.84 -2.58 -5.15
N LEU A 65 12.77 -2.16 -4.44
CA LEU A 65 12.75 -2.25 -2.98
C LEU A 65 12.74 -3.72 -2.53
N PRO A 66 13.52 -4.08 -1.48
CA PRO A 66 13.58 -5.44 -0.99
C PRO A 66 12.31 -5.85 -0.21
N ASP A 67 11.62 -4.88 0.39
CA ASP A 67 10.40 -5.08 1.19
C ASP A 67 9.53 -3.82 1.21
N ILE A 68 8.22 -3.99 1.39
CA ILE A 68 7.23 -2.91 1.45
C ILE A 68 6.71 -2.76 2.88
N SER A 69 7.56 -2.23 3.74
CA SER A 69 7.20 -1.99 5.14
C SER A 69 6.23 -0.80 5.30
N PRO A 70 5.55 -0.67 6.46
CA PRO A 70 4.75 0.52 6.76
C PRO A 70 5.52 1.84 6.60
N MET A 71 6.82 1.86 6.86
CA MET A 71 7.67 3.05 6.68
C MET A 71 7.79 3.48 5.21
N VAL A 72 7.76 2.52 4.27
CA VAL A 72 7.74 2.83 2.84
C VAL A 72 6.45 3.56 2.49
N ILE A 73 5.32 3.06 3.00
CA ILE A 73 3.99 3.65 2.75
C ILE A 73 3.88 5.04 3.40
N GLU A 74 4.42 5.23 4.60
CA GLU A 74 4.49 6.54 5.27
C GLU A 74 5.34 7.56 4.51
N GLY A 75 6.39 7.11 3.83
CA GLY A 75 7.28 7.98 3.06
C GLY A 75 6.74 8.36 1.67
N LEU A 76 5.55 7.89 1.29
CA LEU A 76 4.93 8.29 0.02
C LEU A 76 4.46 9.75 0.07
N PHE A 77 4.50 10.41 -1.09
CA PHE A 77 3.78 11.66 -1.26
C PHE A 77 2.27 11.42 -1.08
N ALA A 78 1.57 12.40 -0.51
CA ALA A 78 0.12 12.28 -0.24
C ALA A 78 -0.69 11.90 -1.49
N GLY A 79 -0.29 12.38 -2.68
CA GLY A 79 -0.93 12.02 -3.95
C GLY A 79 -0.77 10.54 -4.31
N ASP A 80 0.39 9.95 -4.03
CA ASP A 80 0.65 8.53 -4.28
C ASP A 80 -0.07 7.64 -3.27
N LEU A 81 -0.13 8.04 -2.00
CA LEU A 81 -0.92 7.33 -1.00
C LEU A 81 -2.41 7.30 -1.37
N ASN A 82 -2.96 8.44 -1.79
CA ASN A 82 -4.34 8.53 -2.28
C ASN A 82 -4.56 7.68 -3.54
N TYR A 83 -3.60 7.68 -4.48
CA TYR A 83 -3.65 6.81 -5.65
C TYR A 83 -3.72 5.32 -5.25
N LEU A 84 -2.85 4.87 -4.36
CA LEU A 84 -2.83 3.48 -3.89
C LEU A 84 -4.10 3.10 -3.14
N GLN A 85 -4.65 4.00 -2.31
CA GLN A 85 -5.92 3.77 -1.63
C GLN A 85 -7.07 3.57 -2.63
N ASN A 86 -7.13 4.40 -3.68
CA ASN A 86 -8.14 4.26 -4.74
C ASN A 86 -7.93 2.97 -5.56
N PHE A 87 -6.68 2.64 -5.88
CA PHE A 87 -6.33 1.41 -6.58
C PHE A 87 -6.71 0.16 -5.77
N TYR A 88 -6.40 0.15 -4.48
CA TYR A 88 -6.79 -0.90 -3.54
C TYR A 88 -8.30 -1.14 -3.55
N ARG A 89 -9.08 -0.06 -3.42
CA ARG A 89 -10.55 -0.15 -3.44
C ARG A 89 -11.06 -0.71 -4.77
N LYS A 90 -10.49 -0.25 -5.88
CA LYS A 90 -10.85 -0.71 -7.23
C LYS A 90 -10.63 -2.20 -7.42
N ILE A 91 -9.44 -2.71 -7.12
CA ILE A 91 -9.14 -4.13 -7.38
C ILE A 91 -9.91 -5.07 -6.44
N ASN A 92 -10.25 -4.60 -5.23
CA ASN A 92 -11.02 -5.38 -4.25
C ASN A 92 -12.55 -5.19 -4.37
N GLY A 93 -13.04 -4.48 -5.40
CA GLY A 93 -14.48 -4.28 -5.61
C GLY A 93 -15.18 -3.46 -4.51
N LEU A 94 -14.44 -2.57 -3.84
CA LEU A 94 -14.93 -1.67 -2.78
C LEU A 94 -15.35 -0.29 -3.31
N VAL A 95 -15.56 -0.19 -4.61
CA VAL A 95 -16.06 1.00 -5.32
C VAL A 95 -17.45 0.65 -5.84
N GLU A 96 -18.42 1.54 -5.62
CA GLU A 96 -19.75 1.46 -6.23
C GLU A 96 -19.70 1.64 -7.75
#